data_AF-A0A660ZWG0-F1
#
_entry.id   AF-A0A660ZWG0-F1
#
_cell.length_a   1.000
_cell.length_b   1.000
_cell.length_c   1.000
_cell.angle_alpha   90.00
_cell.angle_beta   90.00
_cell.angle_gamma   90.00
#
_symmetry.space_group_name_H-M   'P 1'
#
loop_
_entity.id
_entity.type
_entity.pdbx_description
1 polymer ?
#
loop_
_entity_poly.entity_id
_entity_poly.type
_entity_poly.pdbx_seq_one_letter_code
_entity_poly.pdbx_strand_id
1 'polypeptide(L)'
;MHNADLDVETDSADQGSPPDSYTDNRLSAAFFSGGVDSFFTVLQLLETGEALDELIFIAGFDRHLHEARALQQMTRKIAQAANELGLPAHTVTTNLRQTLWGDTSWSFVAHGCATAFIALALEPRYRQMYLAASVDSVEHEYDTDKNGDLNPWGSHPEIDPLFSSSHMRFVHHGAETGRFEKMRKIAVHPAVQRHLSVCYQSKDGRNCGHCSKCLIATAMLDTLGGYEQATCFDNDPAYTGRLQRLRVEDPGDIGQISELLDAAAAAGRTQLATVASDVVTRSLRPWNRAHYEATRRLMLWAPHIRGLLRRLHLKGFASDQEQPL
;
A
#
# COMPACT_ATOMS: atom_id res chain seq x y z
N MET A 1 -16.68 21.32 4.29
CA MET A 1 -17.48 20.53 3.33
C MET A 1 -17.23 21.08 1.94
N HIS A 2 -16.23 20.58 1.23
CA HIS A 2 -16.08 20.62 -0.23
C HIS A 2 -15.08 19.49 -0.55
N ASN A 3 -15.54 18.23 -0.52
CA ASN A 3 -14.80 17.14 -1.15
C ASN A 3 -15.19 17.21 -2.61
N ALA A 4 -14.26 17.64 -3.47
CA ALA A 4 -14.43 17.46 -4.91
C ALA A 4 -13.99 16.03 -5.21
N ASP A 5 -14.94 15.17 -5.59
CA ASP A 5 -14.63 13.84 -6.07
C ASP A 5 -14.04 13.99 -7.48
N LEU A 6 -12.86 13.39 -7.72
CA LEU A 6 -12.17 13.40 -9.00
C LEU A 6 -12.35 12.03 -9.65
N ASP A 7 -13.09 11.97 -10.76
CA ASP A 7 -13.25 10.74 -11.54
C ASP A 7 -12.16 10.68 -12.62
N VAL A 8 -11.38 9.60 -12.64
CA VAL A 8 -10.40 9.32 -13.68
C VAL A 8 -10.90 8.13 -14.50
N GLU A 9 -11.57 8.43 -15.62
CA GLU A 9 -12.00 7.46 -16.62
C GLU A 9 -10.98 7.38 -17.77
N THR A 10 -10.77 6.18 -18.31
CA THR A 10 -9.84 5.97 -19.43
C THR A 10 -10.55 6.20 -20.76
N ASP A 11 -10.38 7.37 -21.36
CA ASP A 11 -10.65 7.64 -22.77
C ASP A 11 -9.37 8.11 -23.49
N SER A 12 -9.25 7.77 -24.78
CA SER A 12 -8.05 8.04 -25.59
C SER A 12 -7.75 9.53 -25.75
N ALA A 13 -6.58 9.97 -25.30
CA ALA A 13 -6.20 11.38 -25.25
C ALA A 13 -5.90 12.01 -26.62
N ASP A 14 -6.50 13.18 -26.87
CA ASP A 14 -6.20 14.13 -27.93
C ASP A 14 -4.99 15.01 -27.54
N GLN A 15 -4.08 15.28 -28.48
CA GLN A 15 -2.80 15.93 -28.20
C GLN A 15 -2.90 17.47 -28.29
N GLY A 16 -2.93 18.15 -27.15
CA GLY A 16 -2.84 19.61 -27.05
C GLY A 16 -1.42 20.11 -26.71
N SER A 17 -1.00 21.20 -27.37
CA SER A 17 0.30 21.89 -27.25
C SER A 17 0.68 22.32 -25.82
N PRO A 18 1.99 22.48 -25.50
CA PRO A 18 2.46 22.80 -24.15
C PRO A 18 2.16 24.26 -23.75
N PRO A 19 1.78 24.54 -22.48
CA PRO A 19 1.52 25.90 -22.03
C PRO A 19 2.78 26.66 -21.60
N ASP A 20 2.78 27.97 -21.87
CA ASP A 20 3.81 28.98 -21.60
C ASP A 20 4.16 29.19 -20.11
N SER A 21 5.31 29.82 -19.87
CA SER A 21 5.90 30.13 -18.56
C SER A 21 5.04 31.03 -17.68
N TYR A 22 4.22 30.43 -16.82
CA TYR A 22 3.63 31.09 -15.64
C TYR A 22 4.31 30.59 -14.38
N THR A 23 4.29 31.39 -13.31
CA THR A 23 4.54 30.90 -11.94
C THR A 23 3.73 29.62 -11.75
N ASP A 24 4.41 28.50 -11.56
CA ASP A 24 3.77 27.19 -11.47
C ASP A 24 2.98 27.12 -10.15
N ASN A 25 1.70 27.48 -10.21
CA ASN A 25 0.76 27.45 -9.09
C ASN A 25 0.27 26.02 -8.77
N ARG A 26 0.83 25.00 -9.43
CA ARG A 26 0.45 23.60 -9.19
C ARG A 26 1.00 23.11 -7.86
N LEU A 27 0.22 22.22 -7.25
CA LEU A 27 0.38 21.80 -5.87
C LEU A 27 1.31 20.57 -5.76
N SER A 28 1.79 20.31 -4.55
CA SER A 28 2.42 19.06 -4.15
C SER A 28 1.40 18.20 -3.39
N ALA A 29 1.31 16.92 -3.73
CA ALA A 29 0.40 15.99 -3.07
C ALA A 29 1.08 14.69 -2.65
N ALA A 30 0.47 13.98 -1.71
CA ALA A 30 0.87 12.63 -1.32
C ALA A 30 -0.30 11.65 -1.45
N PHE A 31 -0.03 10.45 -1.97
CA PHE A 31 -1.01 9.38 -1.86
C PHE A 31 -1.15 8.93 -0.41
N PHE A 32 -2.40 8.88 0.07
CA PHE A 32 -2.71 8.66 1.46
C PHE A 32 -3.82 7.62 1.64
N SER A 33 -3.43 6.43 2.11
CA SER A 33 -4.33 5.30 2.37
C SER A 33 -4.70 5.15 3.84
N GLY A 34 -4.15 6.00 4.71
CA GLY A 34 -4.30 5.89 6.17
C GLY A 34 -3.53 4.71 6.78
N GLY A 35 -2.68 4.03 6.01
CA GLY A 35 -1.76 3.00 6.49
C GLY A 35 -0.49 3.59 7.11
N VAL A 36 0.32 2.72 7.70
CA VAL A 36 1.59 3.08 8.37
C VAL A 36 2.49 3.89 7.44
N ASP A 37 2.74 3.40 6.23
CA ASP A 37 3.67 4.03 5.28
C ASP A 37 3.19 5.44 4.86
N SER A 38 1.90 5.58 4.55
CA SER A 38 1.33 6.88 4.18
C SER A 38 1.29 7.88 5.34
N PHE A 39 1.01 7.43 6.57
CA PHE A 39 1.08 8.30 7.75
C PHE A 39 2.52 8.73 8.03
N PHE A 40 3.48 7.82 7.93
CA PHE A 40 4.89 8.13 8.08
C PHE A 40 5.33 9.18 7.07
N THR A 41 5.04 9.00 5.78
CA THR A 41 5.37 9.98 4.75
C THR A 41 4.77 11.36 5.07
N VAL A 42 3.46 11.44 5.34
CA VAL A 42 2.82 12.73 5.60
C VAL A 42 3.39 13.41 6.85
N LEU A 43 3.53 12.68 7.96
CA LEU A 43 4.04 13.25 9.21
C LEU A 43 5.51 13.68 9.09
N GLN A 44 6.34 12.91 8.40
CA GLN A 44 7.74 13.25 8.17
C GLN A 44 7.86 14.51 7.29
N LEU A 45 7.07 14.62 6.21
CA LEU A 45 7.06 15.81 5.35
C LEU A 45 6.61 17.06 6.11
N LEU A 46 5.57 16.94 6.94
CA LEU A 46 5.09 18.04 7.79
C LEU A 46 6.14 18.45 8.83
N GLU A 47 6.82 17.49 9.45
CA GLU A 47 7.88 17.74 10.44
C GLU A 47 9.09 18.45 9.80
N THR A 48 9.50 18.04 8.60
CA THR A 48 10.65 18.63 7.90
C THR A 48 10.32 19.91 7.12
N GLY A 49 9.04 20.29 7.04
CA GLY A 49 8.60 21.46 6.29
C GLY A 49 8.71 21.31 4.77
N GLU A 50 8.69 20.07 4.28
CA GLU A 50 8.64 19.77 2.85
C GLU A 50 7.30 20.21 2.25
N ALA A 51 7.28 20.57 0.96
CA ALA A 51 6.08 21.08 0.31
C ALA A 51 5.02 19.98 0.17
N LEU A 52 3.95 20.05 0.95
CA LEU A 52 2.79 19.15 0.90
C LEU A 52 1.51 19.96 1.07
N ASP A 53 0.71 20.05 0.01
CA ASP A 53 -0.50 20.87 -0.03
C ASP A 53 -1.77 20.04 0.15
N GLU A 54 -1.83 18.84 -0.44
CA GLU A 54 -3.04 18.00 -0.46
C GLU A 54 -2.74 16.49 -0.32
N LEU A 55 -3.74 15.73 0.14
CA LEU A 55 -3.70 14.28 0.21
C LEU A 55 -4.64 13.65 -0.82
N ILE A 56 -4.20 12.57 -1.46
CA ILE A 56 -5.00 11.85 -2.47
C ILE A 56 -5.28 10.42 -1.99
N PHE A 57 -6.56 10.10 -1.81
CA PHE A 57 -7.00 8.73 -1.59
C PHE A 57 -7.50 8.12 -2.90
N ILE A 58 -7.08 6.90 -3.23
CA ILE A 58 -7.54 6.20 -4.43
C ILE A 58 -8.60 5.15 -4.06
N ALA A 59 -9.85 5.42 -4.42
CA ALA A 59 -10.96 4.48 -4.34
C ALA A 59 -10.94 3.54 -5.57
N GLY A 60 -11.08 2.23 -5.34
CA GLY A 60 -11.03 1.21 -6.42
C GLY A 60 -9.72 0.44 -6.47
N PHE A 61 -8.73 0.82 -5.67
CA PHE A 61 -7.56 0.01 -5.41
C PHE A 61 -7.90 -1.09 -4.39
N ASP A 62 -7.82 -0.81 -3.10
CA ASP A 62 -7.88 -1.89 -2.09
C ASP A 62 -9.26 -2.55 -1.95
N ARG A 63 -10.30 -1.89 -2.45
CA ARG A 63 -11.68 -2.37 -2.48
C ARG A 63 -12.26 -2.20 -3.87
N HIS A 64 -13.09 -3.14 -4.28
CA HIS A 64 -13.75 -3.05 -5.58
C HIS A 64 -14.87 -1.99 -5.54
N LEU A 65 -15.14 -1.34 -6.67
CA LEU A 65 -16.16 -0.29 -6.78
C LEU A 65 -17.58 -0.75 -6.40
N HIS A 66 -17.88 -2.05 -6.56
CA HIS A 66 -19.18 -2.59 -6.13
C HIS A 66 -19.33 -2.65 -4.59
N GLU A 67 -18.25 -2.51 -3.82
CA GLU A 67 -18.25 -2.43 -2.36
C GLU A 67 -18.50 -0.98 -1.88
N ALA A 68 -19.50 -0.30 -2.46
CA ALA A 68 -19.74 1.14 -2.26
C ALA A 68 -19.80 1.59 -0.80
N ARG A 69 -20.39 0.78 0.09
CA ARG A 69 -20.45 1.08 1.53
C ARG A 69 -19.07 1.08 2.18
N ALA A 70 -18.21 0.11 1.85
CA ALA A 70 -16.86 0.03 2.40
C ALA A 70 -16.01 1.20 1.89
N LEU A 71 -16.09 1.50 0.59
CA LEU A 71 -15.41 2.65 -0.01
C LEU A 71 -15.84 3.97 0.63
N GLN A 72 -17.14 4.20 0.80
CA GLN A 72 -17.65 5.40 1.46
C GLN A 72 -17.12 5.53 2.89
N GLN A 73 -17.03 4.43 3.64
CA GLN A 73 -16.47 4.44 4.99
C GLN A 73 -14.97 4.73 5.00
N MET A 74 -14.21 4.16 4.06
CA MET A 74 -12.79 4.45 3.90
C MET A 74 -12.57 5.92 3.55
N THR A 75 -13.28 6.46 2.55
CA THR A 75 -13.21 7.89 2.18
C THR A 75 -13.50 8.80 3.36
N ARG A 76 -14.52 8.50 4.18
CA ARG A 76 -14.82 9.29 5.39
C ARG A 76 -13.69 9.25 6.41
N LYS A 77 -13.10 8.08 6.64
CA LYS A 77 -11.96 7.93 7.58
C LYS A 77 -10.74 8.69 7.10
N ILE A 78 -10.43 8.61 5.81
CA ILE A 78 -9.33 9.38 5.23
C ILE A 78 -9.58 10.88 5.38
N ALA A 79 -10.80 11.36 5.08
CA ALA A 79 -11.14 12.76 5.28
C ALA A 79 -11.01 13.21 6.76
N GLN A 80 -11.38 12.35 7.71
CA GLN A 80 -11.21 12.63 9.15
C GLN A 80 -9.73 12.69 9.54
N ALA A 81 -8.92 11.72 9.10
CA ALA A 81 -7.48 11.71 9.33
C ALA A 81 -6.80 12.95 8.75
N ALA A 82 -7.09 13.28 7.50
CA ALA A 82 -6.54 14.44 6.81
C ALA A 82 -6.90 15.76 7.51
N ASN A 83 -8.16 15.90 7.94
CA ASN A 83 -8.60 17.07 8.69
C ASN A 83 -7.85 17.23 10.02
N GLU A 84 -7.54 16.14 10.72
CA GLU A 84 -6.71 16.19 11.95
C GLU A 84 -5.23 16.50 11.66
N LEU A 85 -4.75 16.17 10.46
CA LEU A 85 -3.42 16.55 9.98
C LEU A 85 -3.37 17.99 9.43
N GLY A 86 -4.52 18.68 9.36
CA GLY A 86 -4.62 20.04 8.82
C GLY A 86 -4.49 20.12 7.29
N LEU A 87 -4.68 19.00 6.58
CA LEU A 87 -4.53 18.91 5.12
C LEU A 87 -5.88 18.64 4.44
N PRO A 88 -6.16 19.26 3.29
CA PRO A 88 -7.26 18.85 2.43
C PRO A 88 -7.00 17.44 1.86
N ALA A 89 -8.05 16.64 1.70
CA ALA A 89 -7.98 15.35 1.05
C ALA A 89 -9.02 15.22 -0.07
N HIS A 90 -8.58 14.69 -1.21
CA HIS A 90 -9.41 14.41 -2.36
C HIS A 90 -9.46 12.90 -2.60
N THR A 91 -10.62 12.42 -3.04
CA THR A 91 -10.77 11.02 -3.46
C THR A 91 -10.75 10.95 -4.97
N VAL A 92 -9.88 10.10 -5.49
CA VAL A 92 -9.86 9.70 -6.89
C VAL A 92 -10.50 8.33 -7.01
N THR A 93 -11.54 8.21 -7.82
CA THR A 93 -12.20 6.92 -8.08
C THR A 93 -11.72 6.34 -9.39
N THR A 94 -11.37 5.05 -9.41
CA THR A 94 -10.92 4.37 -10.63
C THR A 94 -11.37 2.91 -10.70
N ASN A 95 -11.69 2.45 -11.92
CA ASN A 95 -12.01 1.06 -12.20
C ASN A 95 -10.78 0.24 -12.64
N LEU A 96 -9.55 0.75 -12.50
CA LEU A 96 -8.34 0.14 -13.08
C LEU A 96 -8.19 -1.35 -12.72
N ARG A 97 -8.51 -1.75 -11.48
CA ARG A 97 -8.47 -3.18 -11.05
C ARG A 97 -9.55 -4.07 -11.67
N GLN A 98 -10.51 -3.52 -12.41
CA GLN A 98 -11.52 -4.24 -13.17
C GLN A 98 -11.13 -4.40 -14.66
N THR A 99 -10.02 -3.79 -15.08
CA THR A 99 -9.45 -3.94 -16.42
C THR A 99 -8.45 -5.10 -16.46
N LEU A 100 -7.76 -5.31 -17.59
CA LEU A 100 -6.66 -6.27 -17.72
C LEU A 100 -5.53 -6.05 -16.69
N TRP A 101 -5.40 -4.85 -16.13
CA TRP A 101 -4.47 -4.57 -15.03
C TRP A 101 -4.78 -5.41 -13.78
N GLY A 102 -6.07 -5.66 -13.50
CA GLY A 102 -6.49 -6.51 -12.38
C GLY A 102 -6.11 -7.99 -12.53
N ASP A 103 -5.84 -8.44 -13.76
CA ASP A 103 -5.39 -9.82 -14.03
C ASP A 103 -3.87 -10.00 -13.80
N THR A 104 -3.13 -8.90 -13.60
CA THR A 104 -1.68 -8.93 -13.30
C THR A 104 -1.42 -9.09 -11.80
N SER A 105 -0.17 -9.39 -11.44
CA SER A 105 0.23 -9.42 -10.03
C SER A 105 0.22 -8.01 -9.46
N TRP A 106 -0.83 -7.65 -8.70
CA TRP A 106 -0.99 -6.30 -8.17
C TRP A 106 0.21 -5.86 -7.32
N SER A 107 0.60 -6.70 -6.36
CA SER A 107 1.71 -6.39 -5.43
C SER A 107 3.07 -6.40 -6.13
N PHE A 108 3.36 -7.39 -6.97
CA PHE A 108 4.70 -7.54 -7.55
C PHE A 108 4.95 -6.71 -8.81
N VAL A 109 3.90 -6.26 -9.50
CA VAL A 109 4.02 -5.65 -10.84
C VAL A 109 3.21 -4.36 -10.98
N ALA A 110 1.95 -4.36 -10.58
CA ALA A 110 1.01 -3.37 -11.13
C ALA A 110 0.90 -2.07 -10.34
N HIS A 111 1.01 -2.13 -9.00
CA HIS A 111 0.47 -1.06 -8.16
C HIS A 111 1.23 0.27 -8.25
N GLY A 112 2.56 0.27 -8.41
CA GLY A 112 3.34 1.51 -8.60
C GLY A 112 3.04 2.17 -9.95
N CYS A 113 3.01 1.40 -11.03
CA CYS A 113 2.56 1.86 -12.35
C CYS A 113 1.12 2.41 -12.31
N ALA A 114 0.24 1.75 -11.56
CA ALA A 114 -1.15 2.18 -11.37
C ALA A 114 -1.25 3.51 -10.61
N THR A 115 -0.48 3.69 -9.53
CA THR A 115 -0.41 4.98 -8.82
C THR A 115 0.20 6.07 -9.71
N ALA A 116 1.21 5.73 -10.52
CA ALA A 116 1.82 6.67 -11.46
C ALA A 116 0.84 7.13 -12.53
N PHE A 117 0.06 6.22 -13.11
CA PHE A 117 -1.00 6.56 -14.05
C PHE A 117 -1.99 7.58 -13.45
N ILE A 118 -2.47 7.35 -12.22
CA ILE A 118 -3.39 8.27 -11.56
C ILE A 118 -2.74 9.63 -11.33
N ALA A 119 -1.49 9.68 -10.84
CA ALA A 119 -0.80 10.93 -10.63
C ALA A 119 -0.56 11.71 -11.93
N LEU A 120 -0.14 11.04 -13.01
CA LEU A 120 0.04 11.67 -14.32
C LEU A 120 -1.28 12.21 -14.88
N ALA A 121 -2.41 11.53 -14.67
CA ALA A 121 -3.73 12.06 -15.04
C ALA A 121 -4.08 13.36 -14.29
N LEU A 122 -3.44 13.64 -13.16
CA LEU A 122 -3.64 14.83 -12.34
C LEU A 122 -2.54 15.89 -12.51
N GLU A 123 -1.63 15.71 -13.47
CA GLU A 123 -0.54 16.64 -13.82
C GLU A 123 -0.98 18.10 -14.07
N PRO A 124 -2.18 18.40 -14.61
CA PRO A 124 -2.64 19.79 -14.70
C PRO A 124 -2.80 20.48 -13.34
N ARG A 125 -2.99 19.74 -12.25
CA ARG A 125 -3.18 20.27 -10.89
C ARG A 125 -1.95 20.14 -10.01
N TYR A 126 -1.19 19.06 -10.16
CA TYR A 126 -0.03 18.78 -9.31
C TYR A 126 1.27 18.80 -10.10
N ARG A 127 2.32 19.34 -9.47
CA ARG A 127 3.70 19.32 -10.01
C ARG A 127 4.58 18.30 -9.30
N GLN A 128 4.16 17.80 -8.14
CA GLN A 128 4.89 16.82 -7.36
C GLN A 128 3.93 15.84 -6.69
N MET A 129 4.26 14.55 -6.77
CA MET A 129 3.53 13.47 -6.10
C MET A 129 4.47 12.63 -5.25
N TYR A 130 4.17 12.53 -3.95
CA TYR A 130 4.85 11.63 -3.02
C TYR A 130 4.17 10.25 -2.99
N LEU A 131 4.98 9.21 -3.21
CA LEU A 131 4.60 7.81 -3.10
C LEU A 131 5.23 7.26 -1.82
N ALA A 132 4.39 6.78 -0.90
CA ALA A 132 4.89 6.18 0.33
C ALA A 132 5.54 4.82 0.04
N ALA A 133 6.78 4.66 0.49
CA ALA A 133 7.53 3.42 0.33
C ALA A 133 6.84 2.27 1.08
N SER A 134 6.33 1.30 0.32
CA SER A 134 5.70 0.09 0.87
C SER A 134 6.67 -1.08 1.02
N VAL A 135 7.84 -0.97 0.41
CA VAL A 135 9.06 -1.73 0.66
C VAL A 135 10.11 -0.75 1.17
N ASP A 136 10.90 -1.16 2.15
CA ASP A 136 12.04 -0.38 2.60
C ASP A 136 13.34 -0.92 1.98
N SER A 137 14.36 -0.07 1.97
CA SER A 137 15.71 -0.35 1.50
C SER A 137 16.63 -0.76 2.65
N VAL A 138 16.06 -1.11 3.81
CA VAL A 138 16.83 -1.62 4.94
C VAL A 138 17.15 -3.08 4.61
N GLU A 139 18.41 -3.49 4.81
CA GLU A 139 18.81 -4.87 4.55
C GLU A 139 18.06 -5.83 5.50
N HIS A 140 16.98 -6.42 5.00
CA HIS A 140 16.35 -7.59 5.59
C HIS A 140 16.67 -8.81 4.72
N GLU A 141 17.04 -9.94 5.33
CA GLU A 141 17.29 -11.21 4.62
C GLU A 141 16.09 -11.64 3.73
N TYR A 142 14.92 -11.04 3.95
CA TYR A 142 13.67 -11.34 3.28
C TYR A 142 13.25 -10.30 2.22
N ASP A 143 13.86 -9.12 2.22
CA ASP A 143 13.52 -8.02 1.30
C ASP A 143 14.57 -7.79 0.21
N THR A 144 15.76 -8.38 0.36
CA THR A 144 16.77 -8.44 -0.71
C THR A 144 16.89 -9.82 -1.32
N ASP A 145 17.35 -9.89 -2.57
CA ASP A 145 17.75 -11.12 -3.21
C ASP A 145 19.17 -11.52 -2.78
N LYS A 146 19.64 -12.68 -3.25
CA LYS A 146 20.96 -13.23 -2.91
C LYS A 146 22.16 -12.32 -3.28
N ASN A 147 21.95 -11.30 -4.11
CA ASN A 147 22.96 -10.34 -4.52
C ASN A 147 22.87 -9.03 -3.71
N GLY A 148 21.89 -8.90 -2.81
CA GLY A 148 21.63 -7.68 -2.05
C GLY A 148 20.68 -6.70 -2.74
N ASP A 149 20.12 -7.05 -3.91
CA ASP A 149 19.17 -6.20 -4.63
C ASP A 149 17.77 -6.31 -4.02
N LEU A 150 17.01 -5.22 -3.99
CA LEU A 150 15.63 -5.26 -3.48
C LEU A 150 14.75 -6.21 -4.29
N ASN A 151 13.90 -6.96 -3.59
CA ASN A 151 12.98 -7.90 -4.22
C ASN A 151 11.99 -7.15 -5.12
N PRO A 152 11.59 -7.74 -6.26
CA PRO A 152 10.62 -7.11 -7.16
C PRO A 152 9.34 -6.75 -6.41
N TRP A 153 8.96 -5.48 -6.46
CA TRP A 153 7.73 -4.96 -5.91
C TRP A 153 7.17 -3.91 -6.85
N GLY A 154 5.84 -3.86 -6.99
CA GLY A 154 5.19 -3.05 -8.02
C GLY A 154 5.40 -1.55 -7.85
N SER A 155 5.69 -1.08 -6.64
CA SER A 155 6.19 0.27 -6.32
C SER A 155 7.60 0.10 -5.76
N HIS A 156 8.58 0.73 -6.39
CA HIS A 156 9.99 0.47 -6.12
C HIS A 156 10.79 1.77 -6.12
N PRO A 157 11.73 1.98 -5.17
CA PRO A 157 12.49 3.24 -5.07
C PRO A 157 13.30 3.58 -6.32
N GLU A 158 13.73 2.57 -7.09
CA GLU A 158 14.47 2.78 -8.35
C GLU A 158 13.56 3.00 -9.56
N ILE A 159 12.27 2.64 -9.49
CA ILE A 159 11.33 2.71 -10.61
C ILE A 159 10.41 3.92 -10.47
N ASP A 160 9.86 4.13 -9.27
CA ASP A 160 8.83 5.15 -9.03
C ASP A 160 9.28 6.57 -9.43
N PRO A 161 10.52 7.02 -9.14
CA PRO A 161 10.99 8.32 -9.60
C PRO A 161 11.07 8.45 -11.13
N LEU A 162 11.24 7.33 -11.85
CA LEU A 162 11.35 7.31 -13.31
C LEU A 162 10.01 7.53 -14.02
N PHE A 163 8.88 7.52 -13.30
CA PHE A 163 7.58 7.95 -13.85
C PHE A 163 7.46 9.48 -13.97
N SER A 164 8.46 10.24 -13.52
CA SER A 164 8.48 11.70 -13.68
C SER A 164 8.43 12.13 -15.14
N SER A 165 7.69 13.20 -15.39
CA SER A 165 7.57 13.87 -16.69
C SER A 165 8.24 15.26 -16.63
N SER A 166 8.13 16.04 -17.70
CA SER A 166 8.54 17.44 -17.71
C SER A 166 7.69 18.33 -16.80
N HIS A 167 6.48 17.92 -16.41
CA HIS A 167 5.58 18.72 -15.57
C HIS A 167 5.22 18.08 -14.22
N MET A 168 5.52 16.81 -13.96
CA MET A 168 5.26 16.12 -12.69
C MET A 168 6.51 15.42 -12.18
N ARG A 169 6.92 15.72 -10.94
CA ARG A 169 7.96 15.00 -10.21
C ARG A 169 7.37 13.93 -9.32
N PHE A 170 7.85 12.70 -9.46
CA PHE A 170 7.56 11.60 -8.55
C PHE A 170 8.65 11.49 -7.48
N VAL A 171 8.24 11.39 -6.23
CA VAL A 171 9.15 11.19 -5.09
C VAL A 171 8.74 9.95 -4.33
N HIS A 172 9.56 8.90 -4.41
CA HIS A 172 9.41 7.73 -3.56
C HIS A 172 9.98 8.05 -2.18
N HIS A 173 9.12 8.08 -1.16
CA HIS A 173 9.45 8.64 0.15
C HIS A 173 9.44 7.56 1.23
N GLY A 174 10.51 7.53 2.03
CA GLY A 174 10.59 6.71 3.24
C GLY A 174 11.11 5.30 3.03
N ALA A 175 11.82 5.04 1.93
CA ALA A 175 12.42 3.72 1.69
C ALA A 175 13.57 3.45 2.68
N GLU A 176 14.29 4.47 3.11
CA GLU A 176 15.40 4.35 4.06
C GLU A 176 14.99 3.98 5.50
N THR A 177 13.67 3.93 5.77
CA THR A 177 13.13 3.67 7.11
C THR A 177 12.31 2.38 7.11
N GLY A 178 12.75 1.40 7.91
CA GLY A 178 12.06 0.12 8.11
C GLY A 178 10.65 0.27 8.69
N ARG A 179 9.76 -0.70 8.47
CA ARG A 179 8.34 -0.56 8.86
C ARG A 179 8.11 -0.44 10.37
N PHE A 180 8.85 -1.17 11.21
CA PHE A 180 8.74 -0.99 12.67
C PHE A 180 9.17 0.43 13.08
N GLU A 181 10.23 0.94 12.46
CA GLU A 181 10.76 2.27 12.72
C GLU A 181 9.81 3.38 12.24
N LYS A 182 9.17 3.20 11.08
CA LYS A 182 8.05 4.05 10.64
C LYS A 182 6.96 4.09 11.69
N MET A 183 6.51 2.92 12.18
CA MET A 183 5.53 2.83 13.25
C MET A 183 5.99 3.57 14.52
N ARG A 184 7.25 3.38 14.94
CA ARG A 184 7.83 4.05 16.11
C ARG A 184 7.70 5.57 16.04
N LYS A 185 7.98 6.16 14.88
CA LYS A 185 7.89 7.61 14.65
C LYS A 185 6.45 8.14 14.69
N ILE A 186 5.47 7.34 14.28
CA ILE A 186 4.08 7.80 14.14
C ILE A 186 3.13 7.36 15.27
N ALA A 187 3.48 6.33 16.05
CA ALA A 187 2.57 5.66 17.00
C ALA A 187 2.00 6.58 18.09
N VAL A 188 2.72 7.64 18.44
CA VAL A 188 2.30 8.61 19.47
C VAL A 188 1.44 9.74 18.90
N HIS A 189 1.31 9.86 17.58
CA HIS A 189 0.56 10.95 16.97
C HIS A 189 -0.96 10.72 17.13
N PRO A 190 -1.73 11.71 17.63
CA PRO A 190 -3.16 11.53 17.90
C PRO A 190 -3.99 11.10 16.68
N ALA A 191 -3.68 11.64 15.49
CA ALA A 191 -4.37 11.25 14.25
C ALA A 191 -4.11 9.78 13.88
N VAL A 192 -2.92 9.26 14.16
CA VAL A 192 -2.56 7.86 13.90
C VAL A 192 -3.31 6.96 14.88
N GLN A 193 -3.31 7.31 16.16
CA GLN A 193 -4.03 6.57 17.20
C GLN A 193 -5.53 6.44 16.92
N ARG A 194 -6.15 7.47 16.32
CA ARG A 194 -7.58 7.47 15.98
C ARG A 194 -7.91 6.87 14.61
N HIS A 195 -7.04 7.02 13.61
CA HIS A 195 -7.41 6.78 12.21
C HIS A 195 -6.51 5.81 11.45
N LEU A 196 -5.47 5.23 12.06
CA LEU A 196 -4.64 4.22 11.40
C LEU A 196 -5.49 3.06 10.85
N SER A 197 -5.32 2.73 9.58
CA SER A 197 -6.06 1.69 8.87
C SER A 197 -5.10 0.76 8.14
N VAL A 198 -4.97 -0.47 8.64
CA VAL A 198 -4.06 -1.49 8.06
C VAL A 198 -4.83 -2.71 7.54
N CYS A 199 -6.12 -2.79 7.83
CA CYS A 199 -6.93 -3.96 7.48
C CYS A 199 -7.38 -3.95 6.03
N TYR A 200 -7.14 -5.07 5.36
CA TYR A 200 -7.63 -5.32 4.00
C TYR A 200 -8.87 -6.23 3.97
N GLN A 201 -9.30 -6.77 5.11
CA GLN A 201 -10.38 -7.77 5.19
C GLN A 201 -11.71 -7.18 5.65
N SER A 202 -11.72 -6.13 6.47
CA SER A 202 -12.96 -5.65 7.08
C SER A 202 -13.94 -5.04 6.08
N LYS A 203 -15.19 -5.49 6.13
CA LYS A 203 -16.31 -4.96 5.33
C LYS A 203 -16.76 -3.57 5.77
N ASP A 204 -16.44 -3.17 7.00
CA ASP A 204 -16.83 -1.87 7.56
C ASP A 204 -15.68 -0.84 7.60
N GLY A 205 -14.54 -1.19 6.99
CA GLY A 205 -13.33 -0.39 6.95
C GLY A 205 -12.60 -0.24 8.29
N ARG A 206 -13.01 -0.93 9.37
CA ARG A 206 -12.28 -0.95 10.66
C ARG A 206 -11.12 -1.94 10.65
N ASN A 207 -10.18 -1.76 11.58
CA ASN A 207 -9.16 -2.76 11.81
C ASN A 207 -9.79 -3.99 12.48
N CYS A 208 -9.74 -5.14 11.81
CA CYS A 208 -10.45 -6.33 12.28
C CYS A 208 -9.81 -7.03 13.49
N GLY A 209 -8.55 -6.71 13.83
CA GLY A 209 -7.86 -7.28 14.98
C GLY A 209 -7.51 -8.78 14.87
N HIS A 210 -7.69 -9.40 13.70
CA HIS A 210 -7.47 -10.84 13.50
C HIS A 210 -6.72 -11.23 12.22
N CYS A 211 -6.54 -10.33 11.25
CA CYS A 211 -5.69 -10.60 10.07
C CYS A 211 -4.21 -10.32 10.39
N SER A 212 -3.28 -10.83 9.56
CA SER A 212 -1.83 -10.65 9.78
C SER A 212 -1.45 -9.17 9.97
N LYS A 213 -1.83 -8.30 9.02
CA LYS A 213 -1.59 -6.86 9.11
C LYS A 213 -2.11 -6.21 10.39
N CYS A 214 -3.32 -6.58 10.85
CA CYS A 214 -3.86 -6.04 12.10
C CYS A 214 -3.07 -6.56 13.32
N LEU A 215 -2.82 -7.87 13.40
CA LEU A 215 -2.12 -8.46 14.54
C LEU A 215 -0.68 -7.95 14.67
N ILE A 216 0.04 -7.82 13.55
CA ILE A 216 1.39 -7.27 13.49
C ILE A 216 1.36 -5.80 13.92
N ALA A 217 0.48 -4.97 13.35
CA ALA A 217 0.38 -3.56 13.73
C ALA A 217 0.01 -3.37 15.20
N THR A 218 -0.94 -4.15 15.73
CA THR A 218 -1.29 -4.14 17.15
C THR A 218 -0.09 -4.51 18.03
N ALA A 219 0.67 -5.52 17.65
CA ALA A 219 1.86 -5.92 18.40
C ALA A 219 2.98 -4.86 18.34
N MET A 220 3.18 -4.19 17.20
CA MET A 220 4.10 -3.06 17.10
C MET A 220 3.67 -1.92 18.03
N LEU A 221 2.39 -1.54 18.01
CA LEU A 221 1.85 -0.50 18.89
C LEU A 221 2.00 -0.88 20.37
N ASP A 222 1.81 -2.14 20.75
CA ASP A 222 2.02 -2.60 22.13
C ASP A 222 3.49 -2.52 22.55
N THR A 223 4.41 -3.00 21.71
CA THR A 223 5.85 -2.87 21.93
C THR A 223 6.26 -1.41 22.15
N LEU A 224 5.65 -0.49 21.41
CA LEU A 224 5.90 0.96 21.46
C LEU A 224 5.14 1.67 22.60
N GLY A 225 4.31 0.97 23.37
CA GLY A 225 3.50 1.56 24.44
C GLY A 225 2.31 2.41 23.96
N GLY A 226 1.98 2.37 22.67
CA GLY A 226 0.87 3.12 22.05
C GLY A 226 -0.44 2.32 21.95
N TYR A 227 -0.46 1.06 22.38
CA TYR A 227 -1.61 0.16 22.24
C TYR A 227 -2.88 0.73 22.92
N GLU A 228 -2.78 1.18 24.17
CA GLU A 228 -3.96 1.65 24.91
C GLU A 228 -4.59 2.90 24.27
N GLN A 229 -3.78 3.77 23.67
CA GLN A 229 -4.24 5.02 23.05
C GLN A 229 -4.77 4.79 21.62
N ALA A 230 -4.44 3.67 20.98
CA ALA A 230 -4.80 3.37 19.60
C ALA A 230 -6.29 2.99 19.44
N THR A 231 -7.18 3.96 19.60
CA THR A 231 -8.65 3.82 19.44
C THR A 231 -9.12 3.37 18.05
N CYS A 232 -8.24 3.35 17.04
CA CYS A 232 -8.49 2.72 15.74
C CYS A 232 -8.53 1.19 15.79
N PHE A 233 -8.16 0.58 16.92
CA PHE A 233 -8.31 -0.84 17.22
C PHE A 233 -9.25 -1.03 18.41
N ASP A 234 -9.89 -2.20 18.49
CA ASP A 234 -10.75 -2.57 19.63
C ASP A 234 -9.94 -2.86 20.92
N ASN A 235 -8.60 -2.87 20.85
CA ASN A 235 -7.69 -3.13 21.97
C ASN A 235 -8.06 -4.36 22.80
N ASP A 236 -8.40 -5.46 22.11
CA ASP A 236 -8.66 -6.76 22.74
C ASP A 236 -7.34 -7.42 23.19
N PRO A 237 -7.13 -7.63 24.51
CA PRO A 237 -5.88 -8.20 25.05
C PRO A 237 -5.61 -9.63 24.58
N ALA A 238 -6.60 -10.34 24.04
CA ALA A 238 -6.42 -11.68 23.49
C ALA A 238 -5.66 -11.70 22.14
N TYR A 239 -5.22 -10.54 21.62
CA TYR A 239 -4.48 -10.46 20.35
C TYR A 239 -3.18 -11.28 20.36
N THR A 240 -2.48 -11.37 21.50
CA THR A 240 -1.23 -12.16 21.63
C THR A 240 -1.47 -13.65 21.32
N GLY A 241 -2.57 -14.22 21.83
CA GLY A 241 -2.97 -15.60 21.52
C GLY A 241 -3.45 -15.80 20.08
N ARG A 242 -3.95 -14.75 19.42
CA ARG A 242 -4.22 -14.78 17.97
C ARG A 242 -2.93 -14.72 17.16
N LEU A 243 -2.00 -13.83 17.53
CA LEU A 243 -0.69 -13.69 16.92
C LEU A 243 0.10 -15.01 17.01
N GLN A 244 0.11 -15.68 18.17
CA GLN A 244 0.78 -16.97 18.36
C GLN A 244 0.26 -18.06 17.40
N ARG A 245 -1.00 -17.97 16.96
CA ARG A 245 -1.62 -18.91 16.02
C ARG A 245 -1.54 -18.46 14.56
N LEU A 246 -1.03 -17.26 14.30
CA LEU A 246 -0.92 -16.69 12.96
C LEU A 246 0.04 -17.53 12.12
N ARG A 247 -0.42 -17.99 10.95
CA ARG A 247 0.45 -18.58 9.94
C ARG A 247 0.80 -17.50 8.94
N VAL A 248 2.10 -17.26 8.79
CA VAL A 248 2.62 -16.26 7.86
C VAL A 248 3.40 -16.98 6.77
N GLU A 249 3.00 -16.74 5.53
CA GLU A 249 3.62 -17.29 4.32
C GLU A 249 4.25 -16.18 3.47
N ASP A 250 3.81 -14.93 3.67
CA ASP A 250 4.33 -13.75 3.00
C ASP A 250 5.66 -13.33 3.65
N PRO A 251 6.77 -13.21 2.89
CA PRO A 251 8.07 -12.85 3.46
C PRO A 251 8.10 -11.44 4.05
N GLY A 252 7.34 -10.49 3.51
CA GLY A 252 7.27 -9.14 4.07
C GLY A 252 6.63 -9.16 5.45
N ASP A 253 5.58 -9.96 5.64
CA ASP A 253 5.01 -10.19 6.98
C ASP A 253 6.00 -10.94 7.91
N ILE A 254 6.86 -11.84 7.39
CA ILE A 254 7.92 -12.51 8.18
C ILE A 254 9.01 -11.52 8.61
N GLY A 255 9.45 -10.63 7.71
CA GLY A 255 10.41 -9.57 8.00
C GLY A 255 9.91 -8.65 9.11
N GLN A 256 8.66 -8.18 8.99
CA GLN A 256 8.02 -7.35 10.00
C GLN A 256 7.92 -8.02 11.38
N ILE A 257 7.63 -9.32 11.45
CA ILE A 257 7.57 -10.05 12.72
C ILE A 257 8.99 -10.25 13.30
N SER A 258 10.00 -10.37 12.44
CA SER A 258 11.39 -10.46 12.87
C SER A 258 11.88 -9.13 13.48
N GLU A 259 11.58 -7.99 12.85
CA GLU A 259 11.81 -6.66 13.46
C GLU A 259 11.06 -6.50 14.79
N LEU A 260 9.79 -6.94 14.84
CA LEU A 260 8.98 -6.91 16.04
C LEU A 260 9.60 -7.76 17.16
N LEU A 261 10.15 -8.93 16.85
CA LEU A 261 10.83 -9.80 17.81
C LEU A 261 11.99 -9.05 18.47
N ASP A 262 12.87 -8.47 17.66
CA ASP A 262 14.05 -7.74 18.15
C ASP A 262 13.65 -6.53 19.00
N ALA A 263 12.67 -5.76 18.53
CA ALA A 263 12.15 -4.61 19.24
C ALA A 263 11.42 -4.99 20.55
N ALA A 264 10.63 -6.06 20.56
CA ALA A 264 9.93 -6.54 21.75
C ALA A 264 10.93 -7.04 22.81
N ALA A 265 12.00 -7.73 22.38
CA ALA A 265 13.07 -8.15 23.26
C ALA A 265 13.79 -6.94 23.89
N ALA A 266 14.16 -5.95 23.06
CA ALA A 266 14.82 -4.72 23.51
C ALA A 266 13.94 -3.89 24.47
N ALA A 267 12.61 -3.89 24.26
CA ALA A 267 11.63 -3.21 25.12
C ALA A 267 11.27 -4.00 26.40
N GLY A 268 11.87 -5.16 26.66
CA GLY A 268 11.56 -6.01 27.82
C GLY A 268 10.18 -6.67 27.76
N ARG A 269 9.54 -6.72 26.58
CA ARG A 269 8.22 -7.37 26.35
C ARG A 269 8.41 -8.87 26.11
N THR A 270 8.92 -9.59 27.11
CA THR A 270 9.36 -10.99 26.99
C THR A 270 8.30 -11.93 26.41
N GLN A 271 7.05 -11.84 26.86
CA GLN A 271 5.97 -12.69 26.35
C GLN A 271 5.72 -12.47 24.85
N LEU A 272 5.71 -11.20 24.41
CA LEU A 272 5.50 -10.85 23.01
C LEU A 272 6.67 -11.28 22.14
N ALA A 273 7.90 -11.10 22.64
CA ALA A 273 9.10 -11.58 21.97
C ALA A 273 9.06 -13.11 21.78
N THR A 274 8.66 -13.88 22.80
CA THR A 274 8.47 -15.34 22.67
C THR A 274 7.43 -15.68 21.60
N VAL A 275 6.28 -15.00 21.60
CA VAL A 275 5.23 -15.21 20.60
C VAL A 275 5.74 -14.91 19.18
N ALA A 276 6.46 -13.80 18.98
CA ALA A 276 7.02 -13.44 17.68
C ALA A 276 8.05 -14.48 17.21
N SER A 277 8.93 -14.93 18.11
CA SER A 277 9.93 -15.98 17.83
C SER A 277 9.29 -17.31 17.41
N ASP A 278 8.23 -17.73 18.10
CA ASP A 278 7.46 -18.94 17.74
C ASP A 278 6.87 -18.84 16.33
N VAL A 279 6.33 -17.67 15.98
CA VAL A 279 5.73 -17.42 14.65
C VAL A 279 6.80 -17.46 13.57
N VAL A 280 7.92 -16.74 13.74
CA VAL A 280 9.04 -16.72 12.78
C VAL A 280 9.59 -18.13 12.58
N THR A 281 9.90 -18.85 13.66
CA THR A 281 10.46 -20.21 13.61
C THR A 281 9.53 -21.18 12.88
N ARG A 282 8.22 -21.06 13.10
CA ARG A 282 7.22 -21.87 12.40
C ARG A 282 7.12 -21.51 10.92
N SER A 283 7.23 -20.23 10.57
CA SER A 283 7.13 -19.72 9.21
C SER A 283 8.36 -20.02 8.35
N LEU A 284 9.55 -20.11 8.96
CA LEU A 284 10.83 -20.40 8.27
C LEU A 284 11.08 -21.89 7.94
N ARG A 285 10.10 -22.78 8.16
CA ARG A 285 10.28 -24.20 7.83
C ARG A 285 10.56 -24.38 6.33
N PRO A 286 11.47 -25.29 5.91
CA PRO A 286 12.00 -25.40 4.54
C PRO A 286 10.94 -25.49 3.44
N TRP A 287 9.77 -26.04 3.75
CA TRP A 287 8.65 -26.16 2.83
C TRP A 287 8.11 -24.79 2.39
N ASN A 288 8.16 -23.78 3.24
CA ASN A 288 7.63 -22.43 2.98
C ASN A 288 8.58 -21.59 2.12
N ARG A 289 9.91 -21.68 2.31
CA ARG A 289 10.89 -20.93 1.49
C ARG A 289 10.91 -21.44 0.05
N ALA A 290 10.91 -22.76 -0.15
CA ALA A 290 10.80 -23.37 -1.48
C ALA A 290 9.44 -23.06 -2.14
N HIS A 291 8.35 -23.06 -1.37
CA HIS A 291 7.03 -22.65 -1.86
C HIS A 291 7.00 -21.17 -2.26
N TYR A 292 7.62 -20.28 -1.47
CA TYR A 292 7.73 -18.86 -1.82
C TYR A 292 8.55 -18.65 -3.09
N GLU A 293 9.73 -19.26 -3.24
CA GLU A 293 10.54 -19.15 -4.46
C GLU A 293 9.81 -19.69 -5.69
N ALA A 294 9.12 -20.82 -5.55
CA ALA A 294 8.28 -21.38 -6.60
C ALA A 294 7.12 -20.46 -6.95
N THR A 295 6.44 -19.90 -5.94
CA THR A 295 5.30 -18.99 -6.11
C THR A 295 5.73 -17.63 -6.65
N ARG A 296 6.87 -17.07 -6.25
CA ARG A 296 7.49 -15.87 -6.81
C ARG A 296 7.80 -16.06 -8.30
N ARG A 297 8.45 -17.17 -8.66
CA ARG A 297 8.71 -17.52 -10.06
C ARG A 297 7.41 -17.74 -10.85
N LEU A 298 6.43 -18.42 -10.26
CA LEU A 298 5.13 -18.63 -10.91
C LEU A 298 4.33 -17.34 -11.02
N MET A 299 4.32 -16.43 -10.05
CA MET A 299 3.56 -15.18 -10.07
C MET A 299 4.13 -14.16 -11.06
N LEU A 300 5.45 -14.13 -11.25
CA LEU A 300 6.10 -13.35 -12.29
C LEU A 300 5.74 -13.86 -13.71
N TRP A 301 5.45 -15.17 -13.85
CA TRP A 301 5.18 -15.81 -15.16
C TRP A 301 3.71 -16.18 -15.41
N ALA A 302 2.86 -16.24 -14.38
CA ALA A 302 1.45 -16.63 -14.44
C ALA A 302 0.57 -15.67 -15.27
N PRO A 303 0.83 -14.34 -15.33
CA PRO A 303 0.11 -13.45 -16.24
C PRO A 303 0.29 -13.87 -17.70
N HIS A 304 1.46 -14.40 -18.07
CA HIS A 304 1.70 -14.92 -19.43
C HIS A 304 0.85 -16.16 -19.72
N ILE A 305 0.67 -17.06 -18.75
CA ILE A 305 -0.11 -18.30 -18.92
C ILE A 305 -1.61 -18.01 -18.99
N ARG A 306 -2.15 -17.16 -18.11
CA ARG A 306 -3.58 -16.78 -18.15
C ARG A 306 -3.92 -15.93 -19.37
N GLY A 307 -3.02 -15.02 -19.77
CA GLY A 307 -3.14 -14.24 -21.01
C GLY A 307 -3.09 -15.11 -22.26
N LEU A 308 -2.22 -16.14 -22.29
CA LEU A 308 -2.17 -17.12 -23.38
C LEU A 308 -3.45 -17.96 -23.43
N LEU A 309 -3.95 -18.43 -22.28
CA LEU A 309 -5.17 -19.23 -22.19
C LEU A 309 -6.44 -18.45 -22.58
N ARG A 310 -6.53 -17.15 -22.24
CA ARG A 310 -7.62 -16.27 -22.72
C ARG A 310 -7.48 -15.97 -24.22
N ARG A 311 -6.27 -15.75 -24.74
CA ARG A 311 -6.05 -15.61 -26.21
C ARG A 311 -6.35 -16.90 -26.97
N LEU A 312 -6.15 -18.06 -26.35
CA LEU A 312 -6.53 -19.36 -26.91
C LEU A 312 -8.05 -19.60 -26.85
N HIS A 313 -8.75 -19.12 -25.82
CA HIS A 313 -10.22 -19.16 -25.75
C HIS A 313 -10.90 -18.15 -26.69
N LEU A 314 -10.32 -16.96 -26.89
CA LEU A 314 -10.81 -15.97 -27.86
C LEU A 314 -10.53 -16.38 -29.31
N LYS A 315 -9.52 -17.24 -29.56
CA LYS A 315 -9.32 -17.90 -30.87
C LYS A 315 -10.24 -19.10 -31.10
N GLY A 316 -11.01 -19.53 -30.10
CA GLY A 316 -11.98 -20.64 -30.20
C GLY A 316 -13.39 -20.23 -30.63
N PHE A 317 -13.66 -18.94 -30.82
CA PHE A 317 -14.92 -18.39 -31.35
C PHE A 317 -14.65 -17.49 -32.55
N ALA A 318 -13.99 -18.04 -33.57
CA ALA A 318 -13.92 -17.47 -34.90
C ALA A 318 -13.82 -18.61 -35.92
N SER A 319 -14.90 -19.37 -36.06
CA SER A 319 -15.13 -20.21 -37.23
C SER A 319 -16.62 -20.25 -37.54
N ASP A 320 -16.93 -19.70 -38.71
CA ASP A 320 -18.00 -20.09 -39.61
C ASP A 320 -19.43 -20.02 -39.09
N GLN A 321 -20.11 -18.91 -39.40
CA GLN A 321 -21.35 -18.95 -40.19
C GLN A 321 -21.46 -17.67 -41.05
N GLU A 322 -20.76 -17.67 -42.18
CA GLU A 322 -21.38 -17.15 -43.41
C GLU A 322 -22.33 -18.25 -43.92
N GLN A 323 -23.60 -17.91 -44.17
CA GLN A 323 -24.26 -18.19 -45.45
C GLN A 323 -25.67 -17.54 -45.50
N PRO A 324 -26.22 -17.32 -46.71
CA PRO A 324 -26.86 -16.06 -47.06
C PRO A 324 -28.37 -16.17 -47.29
N LEU A 325 -29.09 -15.09 -46.96
CA LEU A 325 -30.10 -14.37 -47.75
C LEU A 325 -30.76 -13.30 -46.85
#